data_AF-A0A1J5LYQ6-F1
#
_entry.id   AF-A0A1J5LYQ6-F1
#
_cell.length_a   1.000
_cell.length_b   1.000
_cell.length_c   1.000
_cell.angle_alpha   90.00
_cell.angle_beta   90.00
_cell.angle_gamma   90.00
#
_symmetry.space_group_name_H-M   'P 1'
#
loop_
_entity.id
_entity.type
_entity.pdbx_description
1 polymer ?
#
loop_
_entity_poly.entity_id
_entity_poly.type
_entity_poly.pdbx_seq_one_letter_code
_entity_poly.pdbx_strand_id
1 'polypeptide(L)'
;MTENKFSKYLLYAVGEIILMVIGILIALGINNWKENKTEIKQQNLIFENLNLELNNNLKNLNSAIEFSETYINSTEYLLLSMNNRATNKFKSEKLDSLLSTFGFSQWKRTNLNIKSLENSGRLNTVENNELKKLIYDWLSLIEDLELLERRSDYSFQYYVDFIKKNGSWREIDKYMLERVQGSQILQSNDHLLLSSEFENCVNDLNIFETHKYNRYKQIKVTLNQLIEYTE
;
A
#
# COMPACT_ATOMS: atom_id res chain seq x y z
N MET A 1 45.03 -64.54 38.39
CA MET A 1 44.09 -64.70 37.25
C MET A 1 43.04 -63.60 37.30
N THR A 2 43.36 -62.36 36.95
CA THR A 2 42.39 -61.24 37.06
C THR A 2 42.65 -60.06 36.12
N GLU A 3 43.78 -59.99 35.41
CA GLU A 3 44.14 -58.79 34.63
C GLU A 3 43.49 -58.71 33.23
N ASN A 4 43.10 -59.84 32.63
CA ASN A 4 42.53 -59.85 31.27
C ASN A 4 41.00 -59.69 31.19
N LYS A 5 40.28 -59.76 32.32
CA LYS A 5 38.81 -59.59 32.34
C LYS A 5 38.43 -58.11 32.46
N PHE A 6 39.13 -57.35 33.29
CA PHE A 6 38.84 -55.93 33.52
C PHE A 6 39.03 -55.08 32.25
N SER A 7 40.12 -55.32 31.49
CA SER A 7 40.36 -54.66 30.20
C SER A 7 39.27 -54.98 29.17
N LYS A 8 38.79 -56.23 29.10
CA LYS A 8 37.67 -56.62 28.22
C LYS A 8 36.35 -55.94 28.58
N TYR A 9 36.03 -55.84 29.88
CA TYR A 9 34.82 -55.15 30.34
C TYR A 9 34.90 -53.63 30.08
N LEU A 10 36.08 -53.04 30.23
CA LEU A 10 36.30 -51.62 29.99
C LEU A 10 36.23 -51.27 28.49
N LEU A 11 36.79 -52.10 27.61
CA LEU A 11 36.63 -51.98 26.16
C LEU A 11 35.16 -52.12 25.72
N TYR A 12 34.43 -53.04 26.33
CA TYR A 12 33.01 -53.25 26.02
C TYR A 12 32.15 -52.05 26.47
N ALA A 13 32.37 -51.55 27.68
CA ALA A 13 31.67 -50.38 28.21
C ALA A 13 31.98 -49.08 27.42
N VAL A 14 33.23 -48.89 27.00
CA VAL A 14 33.60 -47.76 26.13
C VAL A 14 32.95 -47.89 24.75
N GLY A 15 32.90 -49.10 24.18
CA GLY A 15 32.19 -49.37 22.93
C GLY A 15 30.70 -49.03 23.03
N GLU A 16 30.04 -49.39 24.14
CA GLU A 16 28.62 -49.10 24.38
C GLU A 16 28.35 -47.59 24.53
N ILE A 17 29.22 -46.86 25.23
CA ILE A 17 29.13 -45.40 25.34
C ILE A 17 29.29 -44.73 23.97
N ILE A 18 30.28 -45.14 23.17
CA ILE A 18 30.49 -44.60 21.83
C ILE A 18 29.28 -44.88 20.93
N LEU A 19 28.73 -46.10 21.00
CA LEU A 19 27.54 -46.48 20.23
C LEU A 19 26.32 -45.63 20.62
N MET A 20 26.13 -45.38 21.93
CA MET A 20 25.05 -44.54 22.46
C MET A 20 25.21 -43.08 22.02
N VAL A 21 26.42 -42.53 22.06
CA VAL A 21 26.72 -41.16 21.60
C VAL A 21 26.43 -41.00 20.11
N ILE A 22 26.83 -41.96 19.28
CA ILE A 22 26.51 -41.96 17.84
C ILE A 22 24.98 -41.98 17.64
N GLY A 23 24.24 -42.80 18.40
CA GLY A 23 22.78 -42.84 18.34
C GLY A 23 22.13 -41.50 18.66
N ILE A 24 22.59 -40.80 19.71
CA ILE A 24 22.08 -39.48 20.10
C ILE A 24 22.39 -38.43 19.02
N LEU A 25 23.61 -38.42 18.46
CA LEU A 25 24.00 -37.49 17.42
C LEU A 25 23.19 -37.69 16.12
N ILE A 26 22.92 -38.94 15.74
CA ILE A 26 22.06 -39.25 14.58
C ILE A 26 20.61 -38.80 14.86
N ALA A 27 20.09 -39.07 16.05
CA ALA A 27 18.73 -38.64 16.44
C ALA A 27 18.58 -37.12 16.43
N LEU A 28 19.57 -36.38 16.96
CA LEU A 28 19.62 -34.92 16.91
C LEU A 28 19.74 -34.41 15.47
N GLY A 29 20.58 -35.05 14.64
CA GLY A 29 20.72 -34.70 13.22
C GLY A 29 19.43 -34.87 12.42
N ILE A 30 18.70 -35.96 12.63
CA ILE A 30 17.40 -36.21 11.98
C ILE A 30 16.35 -35.21 12.48
N ASN A 31 16.32 -34.91 13.78
CA ASN A 31 15.39 -33.94 14.34
C ASN A 31 15.64 -32.53 13.78
N ASN A 32 16.89 -32.07 13.80
CA ASN A 32 17.29 -30.78 13.23
C ASN A 32 16.98 -30.70 11.73
N TRP A 33 17.20 -31.78 10.96
CA TRP A 33 16.86 -31.81 9.54
C TRP A 33 15.35 -31.71 9.29
N LYS A 34 14.53 -32.39 10.10
CA LYS A 34 13.06 -32.32 10.02
C LYS A 34 12.55 -30.93 10.41
N GLU A 35 13.12 -30.33 11.45
CA GLU A 35 12.84 -28.96 11.89
C GLU A 35 13.19 -27.96 10.78
N ASN A 36 14.43 -27.98 10.26
CA ASN A 36 14.86 -27.13 9.14
C ASN A 36 13.96 -27.30 7.91
N LYS A 37 13.59 -28.54 7.54
CA LYS A 37 12.68 -28.80 6.41
C LYS A 37 11.29 -28.21 6.65
N THR A 38 10.82 -28.21 7.88
CA THR A 38 9.52 -27.64 8.26
C THR A 38 9.59 -26.12 8.23
N GLU A 39 10.67 -25.52 8.72
CA GLU A 39 10.93 -24.08 8.67
C GLU A 39 11.02 -23.57 7.22
N ILE A 40 11.78 -24.24 6.35
CA ILE A 40 11.87 -23.90 4.92
C ILE A 40 10.49 -23.92 4.26
N LYS A 41 9.67 -24.94 4.54
CA LYS A 41 8.30 -25.00 4.01
C LYS A 41 7.43 -23.85 4.48
N GLN A 42 7.52 -23.48 5.75
CA GLN A 42 6.77 -22.35 6.30
C GLN A 42 7.24 -21.02 5.72
N GLN A 43 8.55 -20.86 5.53
CA GLN A 43 9.15 -19.70 4.89
C GLN A 43 8.69 -19.55 3.44
N ASN A 44 8.70 -20.63 2.66
CA ASN A 44 8.21 -20.59 1.27
C ASN A 44 6.73 -20.21 1.20
N LEU A 45 5.89 -20.76 2.08
CA LEU A 45 4.46 -20.40 2.13
C LEU A 45 4.26 -18.91 2.48
N ILE A 46 5.08 -18.36 3.38
CA ILE A 46 5.07 -16.93 3.71
C ILE A 46 5.43 -16.10 2.47
N PHE A 47 6.49 -16.47 1.75
CA PHE A 47 6.92 -15.77 0.55
C PHE A 47 5.88 -15.84 -0.57
N GLU A 48 5.25 -17.01 -0.80
CA GLU A 48 4.16 -17.15 -1.76
C GLU A 48 2.98 -16.22 -1.43
N ASN A 49 2.55 -16.20 -0.16
CA ASN A 49 1.46 -15.31 0.28
C ASN A 49 1.81 -13.83 0.17
N LEU A 50 3.06 -13.46 0.50
CA LEU A 50 3.57 -12.11 0.31
C LEU A 50 3.57 -11.72 -1.17
N ASN A 51 4.11 -12.58 -2.04
CA ASN A 51 4.19 -12.33 -3.47
C ASN A 51 2.79 -12.08 -4.07
N LEU A 52 1.80 -12.92 -3.71
CA LEU A 52 0.41 -12.74 -4.11
C LEU A 52 -0.19 -11.43 -3.59
N GLU A 53 0.06 -11.06 -2.33
CA GLU A 53 -0.40 -9.80 -1.74
C GLU A 53 0.21 -8.59 -2.46
N LEU A 54 1.54 -8.60 -2.68
CA LEU A 54 2.29 -7.52 -3.30
C LEU A 54 1.88 -7.31 -4.77
N ASN A 55 1.67 -8.39 -5.53
CA ASN A 55 1.19 -8.30 -6.91
C ASN A 55 -0.22 -7.71 -7.02
N ASN A 56 -1.12 -8.11 -6.12
CA ASN A 56 -2.46 -7.51 -6.06
C ASN A 56 -2.41 -6.03 -5.67
N ASN A 57 -1.56 -5.69 -4.70
CA ASN A 57 -1.31 -4.31 -4.29
C ASN A 57 -0.77 -3.48 -5.47
N LEU A 58 0.15 -4.01 -6.27
CA LEU A 58 0.73 -3.33 -7.42
C LEU A 58 -0.32 -3.04 -8.49
N LYS A 59 -1.18 -4.02 -8.78
CA LYS A 59 -2.31 -3.83 -9.70
C LYS A 59 -3.21 -2.68 -9.24
N ASN A 60 -3.61 -2.67 -7.98
CA ASN A 60 -4.47 -1.62 -7.44
C ASN A 60 -3.76 -0.26 -7.38
N LEU A 61 -2.44 -0.25 -7.15
CA LEU A 61 -1.64 0.96 -7.10
C LEU A 61 -1.59 1.65 -8.46
N ASN A 62 -1.45 0.87 -9.55
CA ASN A 62 -1.48 1.41 -10.90
C ASN A 62 -2.80 2.12 -11.20
N SER A 63 -3.93 1.53 -10.84
CA SER A 63 -5.24 2.18 -11.00
C SER A 63 -5.36 3.45 -10.14
N ALA A 64 -4.81 3.45 -8.92
CA ALA A 64 -4.79 4.64 -8.08
C ALA A 64 -3.93 5.77 -8.68
N ILE A 65 -2.77 5.44 -9.26
CA ILE A 65 -1.88 6.39 -9.96
C ILE A 65 -2.58 7.01 -11.17
N GLU A 66 -3.22 6.21 -12.02
CA GLU A 66 -3.95 6.68 -13.21
C GLU A 66 -5.10 7.63 -12.83
N PHE A 67 -5.83 7.29 -11.77
CA PHE A 67 -6.88 8.16 -11.24
C PHE A 67 -6.27 9.48 -10.73
N SER A 68 -5.23 9.43 -9.90
CA SER A 68 -4.59 10.62 -9.34
C SER A 68 -4.05 11.54 -10.43
N GLU A 69 -3.48 10.99 -11.49
CA GLU A 69 -3.01 11.77 -12.64
C GLU A 69 -4.16 12.50 -13.35
N THR A 70 -5.28 11.79 -13.60
CA THR A 70 -6.47 12.39 -14.20
C THR A 70 -7.06 13.49 -13.31
N TYR A 71 -7.10 13.27 -12.00
CA TYR A 71 -7.56 14.24 -11.01
C TYR A 71 -6.69 15.49 -11.01
N ILE A 72 -5.37 15.33 -10.94
CA ILE A 72 -4.39 16.43 -10.91
C ILE A 72 -4.53 17.26 -12.18
N ASN A 73 -4.56 16.62 -13.35
CA ASN A 73 -4.71 17.29 -14.63
C ASN A 73 -6.04 18.05 -14.73
N SER A 74 -7.13 17.48 -14.21
CA SER A 74 -8.45 18.12 -14.21
C SER A 74 -8.51 19.36 -13.31
N THR A 75 -7.92 19.27 -12.12
CA THR A 75 -7.85 20.40 -11.18
C THR A 75 -6.92 21.49 -11.68
N GLU A 76 -5.76 21.14 -12.25
CA GLU A 76 -4.84 22.10 -12.88
C GLU A 76 -5.51 22.82 -14.05
N TYR A 77 -6.23 22.08 -14.91
CA TYR A 77 -6.98 22.67 -16.02
C TYR A 77 -8.03 23.68 -15.55
N LEU A 78 -8.72 23.40 -14.44
CA LEU A 78 -9.68 24.35 -13.85
C LEU A 78 -8.99 25.59 -13.31
N LEU A 79 -7.91 25.44 -12.52
CA LEU A 79 -7.16 26.55 -11.95
C LEU A 79 -6.60 27.48 -13.04
N LEU A 80 -6.02 26.91 -14.10
CA LEU A 80 -5.55 27.67 -15.27
C LEU A 80 -6.68 28.46 -15.94
N SER A 81 -7.88 27.88 -16.01
CA SER A 81 -9.06 28.55 -16.59
C SER A 81 -9.59 29.68 -15.70
N MET A 82 -9.47 29.56 -14.37
CA MET A 82 -9.83 30.62 -13.42
C MET A 82 -8.87 31.83 -13.49
N ASN A 83 -7.59 31.58 -13.79
CA ASN A 83 -6.59 32.64 -14.01
C ASN A 83 -6.87 33.50 -15.24
N ASN A 84 -7.55 32.95 -16.26
CA ASN A 84 -7.86 33.67 -17.50
C ASN A 84 -9.37 33.87 -17.72
N ARG A 85 -9.95 34.77 -16.92
CA ARG A 85 -11.40 35.06 -16.91
C ARG A 85 -11.96 35.50 -18.26
N ALA A 86 -11.16 36.16 -19.10
CA ALA A 86 -11.59 36.64 -20.42
C ALA A 86 -11.75 35.50 -21.44
N THR A 87 -11.02 34.40 -21.27
CA THR A 87 -11.05 33.22 -22.16
C THR A 87 -11.56 31.96 -21.46
N ASN A 88 -12.29 32.11 -20.35
CA ASN A 88 -12.76 30.97 -19.57
C ASN A 88 -13.72 30.10 -20.41
N LYS A 89 -13.27 28.87 -20.72
CA LYS A 89 -13.95 27.93 -21.62
C LYS A 89 -15.18 27.25 -20.98
N PHE A 90 -15.31 27.31 -19.66
CA PHE A 90 -16.44 26.69 -18.94
C PHE A 90 -17.72 27.51 -18.97
N LYS A 91 -17.72 28.70 -19.59
CA LYS A 91 -18.97 29.44 -19.87
C LYS A 91 -19.93 28.69 -20.81
N SER A 92 -19.49 27.60 -21.45
CA SER A 92 -20.27 26.80 -22.41
C SER A 92 -20.04 25.29 -22.35
N GLU A 93 -18.88 24.83 -21.86
CA GLU A 93 -18.63 23.43 -21.51
C GLU A 93 -18.98 23.22 -20.03
N LYS A 94 -19.74 22.17 -19.71
CA LYS A 94 -20.29 21.95 -18.36
C LYS A 94 -19.17 21.77 -17.33
N LEU A 95 -18.85 22.84 -16.59
CA LEU A 95 -17.96 22.85 -15.42
C LEU A 95 -18.24 21.64 -14.52
N ASP A 96 -19.52 21.36 -14.28
CA ASP A 96 -19.98 20.24 -13.44
C ASP A 96 -19.43 18.86 -13.86
N SER A 97 -19.22 18.62 -15.16
CA SER A 97 -18.65 17.36 -15.64
C SER A 97 -17.16 17.27 -15.28
N LEU A 98 -16.45 18.39 -15.28
CA LEU A 98 -15.06 18.43 -14.79
C LEU A 98 -15.05 18.26 -13.27
N LEU A 99 -15.94 18.95 -12.55
CA LEU A 99 -16.06 18.81 -11.10
C LEU A 99 -16.37 17.37 -10.67
N SER A 100 -17.03 16.59 -11.53
CA SER A 100 -17.29 15.17 -11.26
C SER A 100 -16.07 14.25 -11.39
N THR A 101 -14.98 14.73 -11.99
CA THR A 101 -13.70 13.98 -11.99
C THR A 101 -12.96 14.16 -10.67
N PHE A 102 -13.35 15.16 -9.86
CA PHE A 102 -12.80 15.35 -8.52
C PHE A 102 -13.46 14.33 -7.61
N GLY A 103 -12.67 13.38 -7.14
CA GLY A 103 -13.18 12.31 -6.31
C GLY A 103 -12.17 11.77 -5.33
N PHE A 104 -12.70 11.07 -4.35
CA PHE A 104 -11.92 10.29 -3.44
C PHE A 104 -11.26 9.11 -4.17
N SER A 105 -9.93 9.09 -4.20
CA SER A 105 -9.16 7.89 -4.58
C SER A 105 -8.21 7.50 -3.47
N GLN A 106 -8.47 6.31 -2.95
CA GLN A 106 -7.58 5.63 -2.04
C GLN A 106 -7.05 4.37 -2.72
N TRP A 107 -5.76 4.12 -2.53
CA TRP A 107 -5.16 2.87 -2.96
C TRP A 107 -5.58 1.75 -2.02
N LYS A 108 -6.57 0.97 -2.47
CA LYS A 108 -7.02 -0.24 -1.78
C LYS A 108 -5.90 -1.28 -1.78
N ARG A 109 -5.34 -1.52 -0.59
CA ARG A 109 -4.19 -2.40 -0.37
C ARG A 109 -4.37 -3.28 0.84
N THR A 110 -3.63 -4.38 0.88
CA THR A 110 -3.48 -5.25 2.04
C THR A 110 -2.04 -5.20 2.52
N ASN A 111 -1.82 -5.14 3.83
CA ASN A 111 -0.49 -5.18 4.44
C ASN A 111 -0.41 -6.27 5.53
N LEU A 112 -1.29 -7.26 5.46
CA LEU A 112 -1.50 -8.23 6.53
C LEU A 112 -0.30 -9.14 6.70
N ASN A 113 0.28 -9.62 5.59
CA ASN A 113 1.42 -10.52 5.65
C ASN A 113 2.67 -9.81 6.18
N ILE A 114 2.96 -8.59 5.72
CA ILE A 114 4.10 -7.81 6.22
C ILE A 114 3.91 -7.42 7.70
N LYS A 115 2.72 -6.93 8.09
CA LYS A 115 2.44 -6.61 9.51
C LYS A 115 2.48 -7.86 10.40
N SER A 116 2.06 -9.02 9.90
CA SER A 116 2.17 -10.29 10.63
C SER A 116 3.63 -10.68 10.86
N LEU A 117 4.51 -10.48 9.87
CA LEU A 117 5.94 -10.74 9.99
C LEU A 117 6.63 -9.82 11.00
N GLU A 118 6.27 -8.54 11.00
CA GLU A 118 6.74 -7.57 11.99
C GLU A 118 6.26 -7.96 13.41
N ASN A 119 4.95 -8.13 13.60
CA ASN A 119 4.35 -8.39 14.91
C ASN A 119 4.76 -9.74 15.51
N SER A 120 5.07 -10.74 14.69
CA SER A 120 5.54 -12.05 15.15
C SER A 120 7.04 -12.07 15.50
N GLY A 121 7.77 -10.99 15.25
CA GLY A 121 9.23 -10.93 15.41
C GLY A 121 10.01 -11.76 14.38
N ARG A 122 9.32 -12.44 13.46
CA ARG A 122 9.93 -13.25 12.40
C ARG A 122 10.71 -12.42 11.39
N LEU A 123 10.43 -11.12 11.30
CA LEU A 123 11.26 -10.23 10.49
C LEU A 123 12.74 -10.24 10.94
N ASN A 124 13.02 -10.46 12.22
CA ASN A 124 14.40 -10.56 12.72
C ASN A 124 15.14 -11.79 12.20
N THR A 125 14.42 -12.86 11.87
CA THR A 125 14.99 -14.11 11.35
C THR A 125 15.20 -14.08 9.84
N VAL A 126 14.81 -13.01 9.15
CA VAL A 126 15.14 -12.81 7.73
C VAL A 126 16.63 -12.56 7.62
N GLU A 127 17.35 -13.49 6.99
CA GLU A 127 18.82 -13.44 6.82
C GLU A 127 19.25 -12.34 5.84
N ASN A 128 18.43 -12.09 4.80
CA ASN A 128 18.72 -11.06 3.82
C ASN A 128 18.49 -9.66 4.41
N ASN A 129 19.59 -8.96 4.70
CA ASN A 129 19.57 -7.62 5.28
C ASN A 129 18.98 -6.55 4.35
N GLU A 130 19.09 -6.72 3.03
CA GLU A 130 18.49 -5.80 2.06
C GLU A 130 16.97 -5.94 2.05
N LEU A 131 16.45 -7.18 2.00
CA LEU A 131 15.03 -7.46 2.11
C LEU A 131 14.45 -6.95 3.43
N LYS A 132 15.16 -7.20 4.54
CA LYS A 132 14.77 -6.69 5.87
C LYS A 132 14.66 -5.17 5.88
N LYS A 133 15.64 -4.47 5.31
CA LYS A 133 15.61 -3.01 5.15
C LYS A 133 14.42 -2.56 4.29
N LEU A 134 14.20 -3.20 3.13
CA LEU A 134 13.09 -2.88 2.24
C LEU A 134 11.72 -3.04 2.92
N ILE A 135 11.56 -4.05 3.79
CA ILE A 135 10.34 -4.24 4.57
C ILE A 135 10.14 -3.09 5.58
N TYR A 136 11.19 -2.63 6.26
CA TYR A 136 11.10 -1.48 7.16
C TYR A 136 10.81 -0.17 6.39
N ASP A 137 11.49 0.03 5.25
CA ASP A 137 11.24 1.18 4.38
C ASP A 137 9.79 1.17 3.87
N TRP A 138 9.26 0.00 3.50
CA TRP A 138 7.86 -0.18 3.12
C TRP A 138 6.90 0.22 4.24
N LEU A 139 7.10 -0.29 5.46
CA LEU A 139 6.24 0.03 6.60
C LEU A 139 6.17 1.54 6.86
N SER A 140 7.33 2.21 6.83
CA SER A 140 7.44 3.67 6.95
C SER A 140 6.72 4.41 5.81
N LEU A 141 6.93 3.97 4.55
CA LEU A 141 6.29 4.57 3.38
C LEU A 141 4.75 4.47 3.45
N ILE A 142 4.22 3.36 3.96
CA ILE A 142 2.79 3.15 4.14
C ILE A 142 2.22 4.08 5.23
N GLU A 143 2.89 4.23 6.36
CA GLU A 143 2.43 5.11 7.45
C GLU A 143 2.36 6.58 6.98
N ASP A 144 3.40 7.04 6.29
CA ASP A 144 3.42 8.36 5.67
C ASP A 144 2.31 8.54 4.62
N LEU A 145 2.03 7.50 3.83
CA LEU A 145 0.94 7.54 2.86
C LEU A 145 -0.42 7.70 3.56
N GLU A 146 -0.67 6.99 4.66
CA GLU A 146 -1.92 7.11 5.43
C GLU A 146 -2.13 8.53 5.96
N LEU A 147 -1.07 9.28 6.26
CA LEU A 147 -1.15 10.70 6.60
C LEU A 147 -1.56 11.56 5.38
N LEU A 148 -1.02 11.27 4.20
CA LEU A 148 -1.37 11.99 2.96
C LEU A 148 -2.80 11.67 2.50
N GLU A 149 -3.23 10.41 2.60
CA GLU A 149 -4.59 9.97 2.31
C GLU A 149 -5.59 10.73 3.19
N ARG A 150 -5.36 10.80 4.51
CA ARG A 150 -6.21 11.57 5.43
C ARG A 150 -6.29 13.07 5.10
N ARG A 151 -5.19 13.67 4.67
CA ARG A 151 -5.16 15.09 4.25
C ARG A 151 -5.97 15.33 2.97
N SER A 152 -5.81 14.44 1.98
CA SER A 152 -6.57 14.44 0.73
C SER A 152 -8.08 14.24 1.00
N ASP A 153 -8.43 13.36 1.92
CA ASP A 153 -9.82 13.12 2.32
C ASP A 153 -10.44 14.34 2.99
N TYR A 154 -9.68 15.00 3.88
CA TYR A 154 -10.12 16.22 4.56
C TYR A 154 -10.36 17.36 3.56
N SER A 155 -9.46 17.60 2.60
CA SER A 155 -9.68 18.65 1.60
C SER A 155 -10.85 18.34 0.68
N PHE A 156 -11.04 17.06 0.31
CA PHE A 156 -12.20 16.64 -0.46
C PHE A 156 -13.51 16.87 0.28
N GLN A 157 -13.57 16.54 1.57
CA GLN A 157 -14.75 16.82 2.38
C GLN A 157 -15.04 18.31 2.49
N TYR A 158 -14.00 19.14 2.69
CA TYR A 158 -14.15 20.60 2.70
C TYR A 158 -14.69 21.14 1.37
N TYR A 159 -14.17 20.65 0.24
CA TYR A 159 -14.68 20.97 -1.10
C TYR A 159 -16.15 20.57 -1.26
N VAL A 160 -16.53 19.36 -0.86
CA VAL A 160 -17.92 18.90 -0.91
C VAL A 160 -18.84 19.81 -0.10
N ASP A 161 -18.45 20.18 1.11
CA ASP A 161 -19.24 21.04 1.99
C ASP A 161 -19.34 22.47 1.42
N PHE A 162 -18.26 22.98 0.83
CA PHE A 162 -18.27 24.24 0.10
C PHE A 162 -19.27 24.22 -1.07
N ILE A 163 -19.25 23.19 -1.92
CA ILE A 163 -20.19 23.07 -3.04
C ILE A 163 -21.62 22.95 -2.53
N LYS A 164 -21.90 22.16 -1.49
CA LYS A 164 -23.25 22.02 -0.93
C LYS A 164 -23.82 23.33 -0.41
N LYS A 165 -22.95 24.20 0.13
CA LYS A 165 -23.35 25.50 0.68
C LYS A 165 -23.50 26.58 -0.39
N ASN A 166 -22.63 26.57 -1.39
CA ASN A 166 -22.49 27.68 -2.33
C ASN A 166 -22.89 27.33 -3.77
N GLY A 167 -23.16 26.06 -4.07
CA GLY A 167 -23.42 25.52 -5.39
C GLY A 167 -24.42 24.37 -5.37
N SER A 168 -24.38 23.54 -6.40
CA SER A 168 -25.26 22.39 -6.60
C SER A 168 -24.45 21.12 -6.72
N TRP A 169 -24.30 20.39 -5.61
CA TRP A 169 -23.68 19.05 -5.61
C TRP A 169 -24.45 18.07 -6.52
N ARG A 170 -25.77 18.23 -6.58
CA ARG A 170 -26.65 17.45 -7.46
C ARG A 170 -26.35 17.65 -8.95
N GLU A 171 -25.90 18.84 -9.36
CA GLU A 171 -25.47 19.07 -10.74
C GLU A 171 -24.16 18.35 -11.07
N ILE A 172 -23.32 18.07 -10.07
CA ILE A 172 -22.10 17.29 -10.24
C ILE A 172 -22.45 15.78 -10.26
N ASP A 173 -23.26 15.32 -9.30
CA ASP A 173 -23.65 13.90 -9.16
C ASP A 173 -24.29 13.31 -10.44
N LYS A 174 -24.96 14.14 -11.26
CA LYS A 174 -25.60 13.68 -12.51
C LYS A 174 -24.61 13.12 -13.54
N TYR A 175 -23.33 13.47 -13.46
CA TYR A 175 -22.27 12.91 -14.31
C TYR A 175 -21.62 11.66 -13.69
N MET A 176 -21.81 11.44 -12.39
CA MET A 176 -21.29 10.25 -11.70
C MET A 176 -22.26 9.07 -11.77
N LEU A 177 -23.56 9.33 -11.74
CA LEU A 177 -24.60 8.31 -11.70
C LEU A 177 -25.77 8.66 -12.63
N GLU A 178 -26.01 7.82 -13.64
CA GLU A 178 -27.06 8.06 -14.66
C GLU A 178 -28.46 8.28 -14.09
N ARG A 179 -28.77 7.66 -12.94
CA ARG A 179 -30.09 7.79 -12.28
C ARG A 179 -30.31 9.17 -11.65
N VAL A 180 -29.25 9.96 -11.44
CA VAL A 180 -29.36 11.27 -10.80
C VAL A 180 -29.73 12.30 -11.85
N GLN A 181 -30.96 12.80 -11.77
CA GLN A 181 -31.36 13.97 -12.54
C GLN A 181 -30.79 15.23 -11.89
N GLY A 182 -30.31 16.16 -12.71
CA GLY A 182 -29.82 17.46 -12.25
C GLY A 182 -30.83 18.28 -11.43
N SER A 183 -30.33 19.29 -10.72
CA SER A 183 -31.10 20.27 -9.98
C SER A 183 -31.90 21.17 -10.92
N GLN A 184 -33.17 21.40 -10.57
CA GLN A 184 -34.02 22.39 -11.25
C GLN A 184 -33.94 23.77 -10.59
N ILE A 185 -33.30 23.88 -9.42
CA ILE A 185 -33.19 25.11 -8.62
C ILE A 185 -31.92 25.88 -9.00
N LEU A 186 -30.79 25.17 -9.10
CA LEU A 186 -29.49 25.71 -9.48
C LEU A 186 -28.88 24.78 -10.53
N GLN A 187 -29.02 25.16 -11.79
CA GLN A 187 -28.75 24.34 -12.97
C GLN A 187 -27.29 24.40 -13.46
N SER A 188 -26.41 25.06 -12.72
CA SER A 188 -24.98 25.19 -13.02
C SER A 188 -24.21 25.66 -11.78
N ASN A 189 -22.92 25.33 -11.73
CA ASN A 189 -21.95 25.83 -10.75
C ASN A 189 -21.03 26.94 -11.30
N ASP A 190 -21.27 27.49 -12.49
CA ASP A 190 -20.34 28.42 -13.16
C ASP A 190 -20.04 29.69 -12.35
N HIS A 191 -20.97 30.14 -11.50
CA HIS A 191 -20.76 31.30 -10.63
C HIS A 191 -19.62 31.09 -9.63
N LEU A 192 -19.29 29.84 -9.30
CA LEU A 192 -18.18 29.50 -8.40
C LEU A 192 -16.82 29.89 -8.98
N LEU A 193 -16.70 30.02 -10.30
CA LEU A 193 -15.47 30.45 -10.99
C LEU A 193 -15.00 31.86 -10.59
N LEU A 194 -15.87 32.64 -9.95
CA LEU A 194 -15.56 33.98 -9.45
C LEU A 194 -15.23 34.01 -7.94
N SER A 195 -15.33 32.87 -7.25
CA SER A 195 -15.09 32.74 -5.82
C SER A 195 -13.62 32.39 -5.53
N SER A 196 -12.96 33.23 -4.73
CA SER A 196 -11.61 32.93 -4.22
C SER A 196 -11.60 31.77 -3.23
N GLU A 197 -12.69 31.54 -2.49
CA GLU A 197 -12.82 30.39 -1.60
C GLU A 197 -12.90 29.08 -2.40
N PHE A 198 -13.61 29.10 -3.54
CA PHE A 198 -13.64 27.96 -4.46
C PHE A 198 -12.27 27.69 -5.08
N GLU A 199 -11.57 28.74 -5.52
CA GLU A 199 -10.19 28.64 -6.03
C GLU A 199 -9.27 27.95 -5.02
N ASN A 200 -9.33 28.36 -3.75
CA ASN A 200 -8.55 27.75 -2.67
C ASN A 200 -8.92 26.27 -2.45
N CYS A 201 -10.22 25.92 -2.50
CA CYS A 201 -10.65 24.52 -2.40
C CYS A 201 -10.00 23.67 -3.49
N VAL A 202 -10.07 24.12 -4.75
CA VAL A 202 -9.55 23.39 -5.91
C VAL A 202 -8.02 23.31 -5.86
N ASN A 203 -7.36 24.36 -5.39
CA ASN A 203 -5.92 24.34 -5.17
C ASN A 203 -5.50 23.31 -4.11
N ASP A 204 -6.18 23.27 -2.95
CA ASP A 204 -5.87 22.30 -1.89
C ASP A 204 -6.09 20.86 -2.36
N LEU A 205 -7.16 20.62 -3.14
CA LEU A 205 -7.39 19.35 -3.81
C LEU A 205 -6.20 18.95 -4.69
N ASN A 206 -5.75 19.85 -5.57
CA ASN A 206 -4.62 19.60 -6.46
C ASN A 206 -3.32 19.32 -5.71
N ILE A 207 -2.97 20.15 -4.73
CA ILE A 207 -1.72 20.04 -3.97
C ILE A 207 -1.67 18.74 -3.18
N PHE A 208 -2.73 18.39 -2.46
CA PHE A 208 -2.73 17.17 -1.65
C PHE A 208 -2.79 15.91 -2.50
N GLU A 209 -3.53 15.92 -3.62
CA GLU A 209 -3.50 14.81 -4.58
C GLU A 209 -2.10 14.64 -5.20
N THR A 210 -1.41 15.73 -5.51
CA THR A 210 -0.04 15.71 -6.05
C THR A 210 0.96 15.11 -5.07
N HIS A 211 0.88 15.44 -3.78
CA HIS A 211 1.72 14.81 -2.76
C HIS A 211 1.45 13.31 -2.65
N LYS A 212 0.17 12.90 -2.65
CA LYS A 212 -0.24 11.49 -2.62
C LYS A 212 0.25 10.73 -3.86
N TYR A 213 0.08 11.30 -5.06
CA TYR A 213 0.57 10.75 -6.33
C TYR A 213 2.08 10.53 -6.33
N ASN A 214 2.86 11.50 -5.84
CA ASN A 214 4.30 11.35 -5.74
C ASN A 214 4.70 10.26 -4.76
N ARG A 215 3.97 10.10 -3.64
CA ARG A 215 4.16 8.99 -2.71
C ARG A 215 3.81 7.64 -3.34
N TYR A 216 2.73 7.55 -4.13
CA TYR A 216 2.41 6.33 -4.88
C TYR A 216 3.53 5.92 -5.83
N LYS A 217 4.17 6.86 -6.53
CA LYS A 217 5.33 6.56 -7.40
C LYS A 217 6.52 6.00 -6.61
N GLN A 218 6.82 6.55 -5.44
CA GLN A 218 7.88 6.04 -4.57
C GLN A 218 7.56 4.63 -4.08
N ILE A 219 6.33 4.41 -3.60
CA ILE A 219 5.85 3.11 -3.15
C ILE A 219 5.92 2.08 -4.26
N LYS A 220 5.57 2.44 -5.51
CA LYS A 220 5.64 1.54 -6.66
C LYS A 220 7.05 1.00 -6.89
N VAL A 221 8.09 1.83 -6.68
CA VAL A 221 9.49 1.38 -6.79
C VAL A 221 9.80 0.34 -5.72
N THR A 222 9.52 0.64 -4.45
CA THR A 222 9.75 -0.31 -3.33
C THR A 222 8.92 -1.58 -3.49
N LEU A 223 7.70 -1.47 -3.99
CA LEU A 223 6.80 -2.61 -4.22
C LEU A 223 7.38 -3.57 -5.27
N ASN A 224 7.88 -3.05 -6.39
CA ASN A 224 8.51 -3.88 -7.42
C ASN A 224 9.77 -4.57 -6.87
N GLN A 225 10.59 -3.86 -6.09
CA GLN A 225 11.76 -4.47 -5.45
C GLN A 225 11.35 -5.59 -4.50
N LEU A 226 10.33 -5.38 -3.67
CA LEU A 226 9.81 -6.42 -2.77
C LEU A 226 9.31 -7.64 -3.56
N ILE A 227 8.62 -7.44 -4.68
CA ILE A 227 8.16 -8.55 -5.53
C ILE A 227 9.35 -9.39 -6.02
N GLU A 228 10.41 -8.75 -6.53
CA GLU A 228 11.63 -9.44 -7.01
C GLU A 228 12.29 -10.32 -5.93
N TYR A 229 12.26 -9.91 -4.65
CA TYR A 229 12.80 -10.73 -3.54
C TYR A 229 11.86 -11.88 -3.11
N THR A 230 10.62 -11.88 -3.58
CA THR A 230 9.61 -12.90 -3.23
C THR A 230 9.25 -13.83 -4.38
N GLU A 231 9.87 -13.67 -5.55
CA GLU A 231 9.85 -14.63 -6.66
C GLU A 231 10.86 -15.78 -6.44
#